data_AF-A0A968BRZ3-F1
#
_entry.id   AF-A0A968BRZ3-F1
#
_cell.length_a   1.000
_cell.length_b   1.000
_cell.length_c   1.000
_cell.angle_alpha   90.00
_cell.angle_beta   90.00
_cell.angle_gamma   90.00
#
_symmetry.space_group_name_H-M   'P 1'
#
loop_
_entity.id
_entity.type
_entity.pdbx_description
1 polymer ?
#
loop_
_entity_poly.entity_id
_entity_poly.type
_entity_poly.pdbx_seq_one_letter_code
_entity_poly.pdbx_strand_id
1 'polypeptide(L)' 'WEQHPNGTGPFRLAMWVEDEKIILVRNDHYYGQMPALKRVTYDMTGIGILNYEEGKIEMVG' A
#
# COMPACT_ATOMS: atom_id res chain seq x y z
N TRP A 1 14.66 7.51 -8.94
CA TRP A 1 14.04 6.30 -9.52
C TRP A 1 13.15 5.57 -8.49
N GLU A 2 13.39 5.74 -7.18
CA GLU A 2 12.61 5.09 -6.11
C GLU A 2 11.17 5.62 -5.96
N GLN A 3 10.91 6.90 -6.25
CA GLN A 3 9.57 7.50 -6.10
C GLN A 3 8.59 7.20 -7.26
N HIS A 4 9.08 6.63 -8.36
CA HIS A 4 8.27 6.22 -9.51
C HIS A 4 8.73 4.85 -10.02
N PRO A 5 8.53 3.78 -9.24
CA PRO A 5 8.90 2.44 -9.66
C PRO A 5 8.04 2.01 -10.86
N ASN A 6 8.67 1.63 -11.97
CA ASN A 6 8.00 1.00 -13.10
C ASN A 6 7.76 -0.49 -12.82
N GLY A 7 6.89 -0.77 -11.86
CA GLY A 7 6.48 -2.13 -11.51
C GLY A 7 5.45 -2.68 -12.49
N THR A 8 5.66 -3.90 -12.97
CA THR A 8 4.68 -4.67 -13.77
C THR A 8 3.73 -5.50 -12.89
N GLY A 9 3.77 -5.27 -11.58
CA GLY A 9 2.99 -6.00 -10.59
C GLY A 9 1.50 -5.62 -10.56
N PRO A 10 0.71 -6.31 -9.69
CA PRO A 10 -0.72 -6.10 -9.54
C PRO A 10 -1.10 -4.72 -8.97
N PHE A 11 -0.15 -4.01 -8.37
CA PHE A 11 -0.34 -2.66 -7.84
C PHE A 11 0.74 -1.71 -8.35
N ARG A 12 0.39 -0.43 -8.46
CA ARG A 12 1.29 0.69 -8.81
C ARG A 12 1.40 1.64 -7.63
N LEU A 13 2.57 2.25 -7.48
CA LEU A 13 2.78 3.30 -6.49
C LEU A 13 1.97 4.55 -6.88
N ALA A 14 1.04 4.96 -6.02
CA ALA A 14 0.30 6.21 -6.19
C ALA A 14 0.94 7.35 -5.39
N MET A 15 1.41 7.06 -4.17
CA MET A 15 2.01 8.06 -3.28
C MET A 15 3.02 7.39 -2.34
N TRP A 16 4.08 8.11 -2.05
CA TRP A 16 5.02 7.80 -0.99
C TRP A 16 5.36 9.07 -0.23
N VAL A 17 5.07 9.06 1.08
CA VAL A 17 5.60 10.00 2.06
C VAL A 17 6.62 9.25 2.88
N GLU A 18 7.86 9.69 2.81
CA GLU A 18 8.99 9.07 3.53
C GLU A 18 8.67 8.97 5.02
N ASP A 19 8.99 7.81 5.61
CA ASP A 19 8.76 7.44 7.02
C ASP A 19 7.31 7.51 7.55
N GLU A 20 6.34 7.84 6.69
CA GLU A 20 4.94 7.96 7.11
C GLU A 20 4.02 6.98 6.39
N LYS A 21 4.02 6.99 5.05
CA LYS A 21 2.93 6.38 4.29
C LYS A 21 3.31 5.96 2.89
N ILE A 22 2.83 4.78 2.49
CA ILE A 22 2.90 4.31 1.10
C ILE A 22 1.50 3.92 0.64
N ILE A 23 1.04 4.50 -0.47
CA ILE A 23 -0.24 4.19 -1.09
C ILE A 23 -0.01 3.48 -2.41
N LEU A 24 -0.52 2.25 -2.50
CA LEU A 24 -0.54 1.45 -3.71
C LEU A 24 -1.96 1.36 -4.24
N VAL A 25 -2.13 1.59 -5.54
CA VAL A 25 -3.41 1.43 -6.24
C VAL A 25 -3.33 0.26 -7.19
N ARG A 26 -4.46 -0.41 -7.40
CA ARG A 26 -4.52 -1.54 -8.32
C ARG A 26 -4.06 -1.13 -9.72
N ASN A 27 -3.29 -2.01 -10.34
CA ASN A 27 -2.90 -1.88 -11.72
C ASN A 27 -3.98 -2.52 -12.60
N ASP A 28 -4.90 -1.71 -13.15
CA ASP A 28 -5.96 -2.22 -14.00
C ASP A 28 -5.45 -2.79 -15.35
N HIS A 29 -4.18 -2.52 -15.70
CA HIS A 29 -3.50 -3.12 -16.86
C HIS A 29 -2.64 -4.35 -16.48
N TYR A 30 -2.80 -4.90 -15.27
CA TYR A 30 -2.07 -6.09 -14.86
C TYR A 30 -2.52 -7.30 -15.68
N TYR A 31 -1.56 -8.01 -16.26
CA TYR A 31 -1.80 -9.14 -17.17
C TYR A 31 -2.29 -10.42 -16.46
N GLY A 32 -2.12 -10.50 -15.13
CA GLY A 32 -2.50 -11.65 -14.32
C GLY A 32 -3.90 -11.53 -13.74
N GLN A 33 -4.18 -12.30 -12.69
CA GLN A 33 -5.44 -12.18 -11.97
C GLN A 33 -5.54 -10.81 -11.31
N MET A 34 -6.61 -10.09 -11.60
CA MET A 34 -6.86 -8.76 -11.04
C MET A 34 -7.03 -8.85 -9.52
N PRO A 35 -6.33 -8.00 -8.72
CA PRO A 35 -6.55 -7.94 -7.29
C PRO A 35 -7.99 -7.56 -6.94
N ALA A 36 -8.56 -8.27 -5.96
CA ALA A 36 -9.84 -7.88 -5.38
C ALA A 36 -9.76 -6.50 -4.69
N LEU A 37 -8.61 -6.21 -4.07
CA LEU A 37 -8.34 -4.93 -3.41
C LEU A 37 -8.06 -3.84 -4.45
N LYS A 38 -8.74 -2.71 -4.30
CA LYS A 38 -8.53 -1.52 -5.15
C LYS A 38 -7.34 -0.67 -4.70
N ARG A 39 -7.04 -0.68 -3.41
CA ARG A 39 -6.01 0.16 -2.78
C ARG A 39 -5.42 -0.57 -1.57
N VAL A 40 -4.12 -0.43 -1.37
CA VAL A 40 -3.39 -0.84 -0.17
C VAL A 40 -2.69 0.39 0.40
N THR A 41 -2.76 0.58 1.70
CA THR A 41 -2.08 1.68 2.40
C THR A 41 -1.20 1.08 3.48
N TYR A 42 0.09 1.31 3.39
CA TYR A 42 1.03 1.05 4.47
C TYR A 42 1.14 2.32 5.29
N ASP A 43 0.68 2.27 6.52
CA ASP A 43 0.84 3.33 7.50
C ASP A 43 1.96 2.92 8.46
N MET A 44 3.03 3.71 8.47
CA MET A 44 4.23 3.44 9.28
C MET A 44 4.26 4.32 10.54
N THR A 45 3.20 5.08 10.80
CA THR A 45 3.14 6.00 11.93
C THR A 45 2.68 5.31 13.21
N GLY A 46 3.27 5.70 14.34
CA GLY A 46 2.87 5.19 15.66
C GLY A 46 3.25 3.72 15.90
N ILE A 47 2.52 3.08 16.83
CA ILE A 47 2.75 1.68 17.22
C ILE A 47 1.73 0.80 16.50
N GLY A 48 2.21 -0.13 15.67
CA GLY A 48 1.37 -0.99 14.84
C GLY A 48 0.27 -1.74 15.61
N ILE A 49 0.60 -2.37 16.75
CA ILE A 49 -0.41 -3.11 17.53
C ILE A 49 -1.53 -2.20 18.06
N LEU A 50 -1.20 -0.98 18.52
CA LEU A 50 -2.23 -0.04 19.01
C LEU A 50 -3.13 0.44 17.88
N ASN A 51 -2.54 0.75 16.72
CA ASN A 51 -3.31 1.14 15.53
C ASN A 51 -4.25 0.01 15.07
N TYR A 52 -3.84 -1.25 15.21
CA TYR A 52 -4.69 -2.40 14.90
C TYR A 52 -5.87 -2.51 15.88
N GLU A 53 -5.61 -2.42 17.19
CA GLU A 53 -6.64 -2.46 18.24
C GLU A 53 -7.67 -1.32 18.07
N GLU A 54 -7.23 -0.14 17.63
CA GLU A 54 -8.11 1.00 17.36
C GLU A 54 -8.82 0.93 15.99
N GLY A 55 -8.56 -0.09 15.18
CA GLY A 55 -9.14 -0.25 13.85
C GLY A 55 -8.62 0.73 12.80
N LYS A 56 -7.48 1.38 13.05
CA LYS A 56 -6.81 2.28 12.09
C LYS A 56 -6.10 1.53 10.98
N ILE A 57 -5.66 0.29 11.26
CA ILE A 57 -5.07 -0.62 10.28
C ILE A 57 -5.71 -2.01 10.42
N GLU A 58 -5.82 -2.72 9.30
CA GLU A 58 -6.40 -4.06 9.29
C GLU A 58 -5.37 -5.17 9.51
N MET A 59 -4.08 -4.87 9.40
CA MET A 59 -2.97 -5.83 9.55
C MET A 59 -1.73 -5.16 10.15
N VAL A 60 -0.96 -5.91 10.93
CA VAL A 60 0.33 -5.50 11.50
C VAL A 60 1.35 -6.64 11.31
N GLY A 61 2.63 -6.32 11.14
CA GLY A 61 3.73 -7.27 10.96
C GLY A 61 5.02 -6.82 11.63
#